data_AF-A0A520G2E3-F1
#
_entry.id   AF-A0A520G2E3-F1
#
_cell.length_a   1.000
_cell.length_b   1.000
_cell.length_c   1.000
_cell.angle_alpha   90.00
_cell.angle_beta   90.00
_cell.angle_gamma   90.00
#
_symmetry.space_group_name_H-M   'P 1'
#
loop_
_entity.id
_entity.type
_entity.pdbx_description
1 polymer ?
#
loop_
_entity_poly.entity_id
_entity_poly.type
_entity_poly.pdbx_seq_one_letter_code
_entity_poly.pdbx_strand_id
1 'polypeptide(L)'
;METGASSGQVVLQLRAVLRSISPLISRRLLVRGDTSVARLHQILQVAFGWQDMHLHCFELRGRQYGVHQEGGVFFDTDAHEALIGQLNLRRLERFTYEYDFGDGWVHDLRIEATLPLDPKRVYPVCIAGRRAAPPEDCGGLESEPVAIMLSFGDVSRPLRSLSNDRVQP
;
A
#
# COMPACT_ATOMS: atom_id res chain seq x y z
N MET A 1 3.18 -8.74 33.18
CA MET A 1 4.25 -8.79 32.17
C MET A 1 3.58 -9.11 30.85
N GLU A 2 3.27 -8.09 30.05
CA GLU A 2 2.68 -8.31 28.72
C GLU A 2 3.79 -8.73 27.77
N THR A 3 3.76 -9.98 27.33
CA THR A 3 4.55 -10.48 26.21
C THR A 3 4.04 -9.79 24.96
N GLY A 4 4.61 -8.62 24.64
CA GLY A 4 4.41 -7.99 23.34
C GLY A 4 4.82 -8.97 22.26
N ALA A 5 3.87 -9.42 21.45
CA ALA A 5 4.17 -10.30 20.33
C ALA A 5 5.24 -9.64 19.46
N SER A 6 6.32 -10.37 19.17
CA SER A 6 7.37 -9.89 18.26
C SER A 6 6.73 -9.49 16.94
N SER A 7 7.12 -8.34 16.38
CA SER A 7 6.56 -7.83 15.12
C SER A 7 6.65 -8.84 13.97
N GLY A 8 7.60 -9.78 14.01
CA GLY A 8 7.74 -10.87 13.05
C GLY A 8 6.76 -12.05 13.21
N GLN A 9 5.98 -12.11 14.29
CA GLN A 9 5.01 -13.18 14.55
C GLN A 9 3.55 -12.74 14.37
N VAL A 10 3.34 -11.50 13.93
CA VAL A 10 2.02 -10.93 13.71
C VAL A 10 1.81 -10.59 12.25
N VAL A 11 0.54 -10.63 11.84
CA VAL A 11 0.07 -10.23 10.53
C VAL A 11 -0.93 -9.10 10.72
N LEU A 12 -0.72 -8.00 10.01
CA LEU A 12 -1.60 -6.86 10.02
C LEU A 12 -2.58 -6.95 8.86
N GLN A 13 -3.87 -6.89 9.17
CA GLN A 13 -4.91 -6.68 8.17
C GLN A 13 -5.02 -5.19 7.89
N LEU A 14 -4.44 -4.77 6.76
CA LEU A 14 -4.41 -3.40 6.30
C LEU A 14 -5.52 -3.16 5.28
N ARG A 15 -6.32 -2.12 5.48
CA ARG A 15 -7.22 -1.59 4.46
C ARG A 15 -6.62 -0.34 3.84
N ALA A 16 -6.46 -0.35 2.53
CA ALA A 16 -6.02 0.77 1.71
C ALA A 16 -7.18 1.29 0.87
N VAL A 17 -7.38 2.60 0.87
CA VAL A 17 -8.46 3.28 0.15
C VAL A 17 -7.89 4.46 -0.60
N LEU A 18 -8.12 4.53 -1.91
CA LEU A 18 -7.74 5.70 -2.68
C LEU A 18 -8.72 6.85 -2.38
N ARG A 19 -8.18 7.99 -1.92
CA ARG A 19 -8.97 9.13 -1.44
C ARG A 19 -9.66 9.84 -2.60
N SER A 20 -10.76 10.54 -2.31
CA SER A 20 -11.47 11.44 -3.23
C SER A 20 -12.04 10.81 -4.49
N ILE A 21 -12.08 9.47 -4.57
CA ILE A 21 -12.67 8.74 -5.69
C ILE A 21 -14.03 8.16 -5.30
N SER A 22 -15.04 8.46 -6.11
CA SER A 22 -16.32 7.79 -6.09
C SER A 22 -16.59 7.14 -7.46
N PRO A 23 -17.02 5.87 -7.49
CA PRO A 23 -17.27 5.03 -6.34
C PRO A 23 -15.98 4.35 -5.81
N LEU A 24 -15.87 4.17 -4.49
CA LEU A 24 -14.64 3.83 -3.75
C LEU A 24 -13.74 2.74 -4.37
N ILE A 25 -12.45 3.03 -4.53
CA ILE A 25 -11.40 2.05 -4.87
C ILE A 25 -10.68 1.63 -3.59
N SER A 26 -10.58 0.32 -3.35
CA SER A 26 -9.95 -0.17 -2.11
C SER A 26 -9.32 -1.55 -2.24
N ARG A 27 -8.38 -1.83 -1.35
CA ARG A 27 -7.72 -3.13 -1.18
C ARG A 27 -7.67 -3.49 0.31
N ARG A 28 -7.81 -4.78 0.62
CA ARG A 28 -7.60 -5.34 1.95
C ARG A 28 -6.47 -6.35 1.86
N LEU A 29 -5.39 -6.06 2.56
CA LEU A 29 -4.11 -6.73 2.48
C LEU A 29 -3.79 -7.38 3.82
N LEU A 30 -3.14 -8.54 3.79
CA LEU A 30 -2.48 -9.11 4.94
C LEU A 30 -0.97 -8.94 4.74
N VAL A 31 -0.33 -8.21 5.64
CA VAL A 31 1.11 -7.92 5.61
C VAL A 31 1.74 -8.36 6.93
N ARG A 32 3.00 -8.82 6.90
CA ARG A 32 3.69 -9.19 8.14
C ARG A 32 4.05 -7.94 8.94
N GLY A 33 4.05 -8.02 10.27
CA GLY A 33 4.42 -6.88 11.12
C GLY A 33 5.89 -6.47 11.00
N ASP A 34 6.76 -7.35 10.51
CA ASP A 34 8.17 -7.08 10.19
C ASP A 34 8.40 -6.57 8.76
N THR A 35 7.32 -6.20 8.06
CA THR A 35 7.43 -5.55 6.75
C THR A 35 7.90 -4.10 6.96
N SER A 36 8.95 -3.68 6.25
CA SER A 36 9.38 -2.27 6.25
C SER A 36 8.36 -1.38 5.55
N VAL A 37 8.34 -0.09 5.87
CA VAL A 37 7.48 0.90 5.22
C VAL A 37 7.83 1.03 3.72
N ALA A 38 9.11 0.91 3.36
CA ALA A 38 9.55 0.86 1.97
C ALA A 38 8.97 -0.37 1.24
N ARG A 39 8.97 -1.54 1.91
CA ARG A 39 8.35 -2.73 1.32
C ARG A 39 6.82 -2.61 1.26
N LEU A 40 6.20 -1.92 2.21
CA LEU A 40 4.76 -1.64 2.17
C LEU A 40 4.38 -0.83 0.93
N HIS A 41 5.19 0.15 0.54
CA HIS A 41 4.99 0.89 -0.69
C HIS A 41 4.98 -0.02 -1.93
N GLN A 42 5.94 -0.94 -2.05
CA GLN A 42 5.98 -1.92 -3.15
C GLN A 42 4.72 -2.81 -3.19
N ILE A 43 4.18 -3.16 -2.01
CA ILE A 43 2.94 -3.93 -1.91
C ILE A 43 1.75 -3.13 -2.42
N LEU A 44 1.69 -1.83 -2.12
CA LEU A 44 0.64 -0.94 -2.59
C LEU A 44 0.72 -0.74 -4.11
N GLN A 45 1.92 -0.54 -4.66
CA GLN A 45 2.15 -0.44 -6.11
C GLN A 45 1.57 -1.66 -6.84
N VAL A 46 1.91 -2.87 -6.41
CA VAL A 46 1.37 -4.11 -6.99
C VAL A 46 -0.15 -4.25 -6.78
N ALA A 47 -0.66 -3.88 -5.59
CA ALA A 47 -2.08 -4.01 -5.28
C ALA A 47 -2.98 -3.07 -6.09
N PHE A 48 -2.46 -1.89 -6.47
CA PHE A 48 -3.17 -0.91 -7.28
C PHE A 48 -2.80 -1.00 -8.77
N GLY A 49 -1.70 -1.66 -9.14
CA GLY A 49 -1.29 -1.86 -10.52
C GLY A 49 -0.46 -0.70 -11.09
N TRP A 50 0.33 -0.05 -10.24
CA TRP A 50 1.27 1.01 -10.60
C TRP A 50 2.70 0.48 -10.69
N GLN A 51 3.60 1.24 -11.32
CA GLN A 51 4.93 0.77 -11.72
C GLN A 51 6.07 1.41 -10.93
N ASP A 52 5.80 2.17 -9.87
CA ASP A 52 6.81 2.80 -9.01
C ASP A 52 7.75 3.76 -9.76
N MET A 53 7.19 4.58 -10.65
CA MET A 53 7.92 5.59 -11.42
C MET A 53 8.09 6.91 -10.68
N HIS A 54 7.35 7.13 -9.59
CA HIS A 54 7.27 8.43 -8.92
C HIS A 54 7.66 8.41 -7.46
N LEU A 55 7.96 9.60 -6.93
CA LEU A 55 8.21 9.82 -5.51
C LEU A 55 6.98 9.47 -4.67
N HIS A 56 7.25 9.09 -3.43
CA HIS A 56 6.21 8.70 -2.49
C HIS A 56 6.61 9.01 -1.06
N CYS A 57 5.61 9.13 -0.18
CA CYS A 57 5.82 9.21 1.25
C CYS A 57 4.65 8.59 2.01
N PHE A 58 4.92 8.21 3.26
CA PHE A 58 3.89 7.92 4.24
C PHE A 58 3.90 9.00 5.30
N GLU A 59 2.70 9.40 5.74
CA GLU A 59 2.56 10.32 6.86
C GLU A 59 1.77 9.66 7.99
N LEU A 60 2.37 9.63 9.17
CA LEU A 60 1.76 9.13 10.40
C LEU A 60 2.06 10.10 11.53
N ARG A 61 1.00 10.64 12.17
CA ARG A 61 1.11 11.54 13.33
C ARG A 61 2.05 12.74 13.06
N GLY A 62 1.98 13.28 11.84
CA GLY A 62 2.81 14.41 11.40
C GLY A 62 4.27 14.07 11.12
N ARG A 63 4.66 12.79 11.18
CA ARG A 63 5.98 12.31 10.77
C ARG A 63 5.93 11.73 9.37
N GLN A 64 6.91 12.09 8.55
CA GLN A 64 7.05 11.59 7.20
C GLN A 64 8.06 10.45 7.12
N TYR A 65 7.67 9.39 6.42
CA TYR A 65 8.49 8.22 6.16
C TYR A 65 8.64 8.08 4.65
N GLY A 66 9.87 8.07 4.17
CA GLY A 66 10.18 7.94 2.75
C GLY A 66 11.58 7.41 2.55
N VAL A 67 11.92 7.10 1.31
CA VAL A 67 13.27 6.67 0.95
C VAL A 67 14.09 7.91 0.61
N HIS A 68 15.14 8.17 1.38
CA HIS A 68 16.06 9.26 1.09
C HIS A 68 16.87 8.95 -0.17
N GLN A 69 16.95 9.91 -1.08
CA GLN A 69 17.81 9.86 -2.25
C GLN A 69 18.79 11.03 -2.19
N GLU A 70 20.00 10.83 -2.71
CA GLU A 70 21.02 11.87 -2.73
C GLU A 70 20.53 13.07 -3.57
N GLY A 71 20.48 14.26 -2.96
CA GLY A 71 19.91 15.47 -3.58
C GLY A 71 18.38 15.49 -3.68
N GLY A 72 17.69 14.51 -3.07
CA GLY A 72 16.25 14.38 -3.09
C GLY A 72 15.52 15.03 -1.89
N VAL A 73 14.27 14.62 -1.69
CA VAL A 73 13.43 15.06 -0.58
C VAL A 73 13.94 14.49 0.74
N PHE A 74 14.00 15.32 1.78
CA PHE A 74 14.32 14.88 3.13
C PHE A 74 13.05 14.47 3.87
N PHE A 75 13.06 13.25 4.43
CA PHE A 75 12.01 12.72 5.30
C PHE A 75 12.49 12.60 6.75
N ASP A 76 11.56 12.57 7.71
CA ASP A 76 11.90 12.43 9.14
C ASP A 76 12.47 11.05 9.48
N THR A 77 12.10 10.02 8.72
CA THR A 77 12.49 8.63 8.99
C THR A 77 12.67 7.86 7.68
N ASP A 78 13.74 7.07 7.60
CA ASP A 78 13.97 6.18 6.46
C ASP A 78 12.94 5.04 6.46
N ALA A 79 12.21 4.92 5.35
CA ALA A 79 11.21 3.89 5.15
C ALA A 79 11.79 2.46 5.12
N HIS A 80 13.08 2.28 4.84
CA HIS A 80 13.75 0.97 4.89
C HIS A 80 13.92 0.45 6.32
N GLU A 81 14.16 1.35 7.27
CA GLU A 81 14.41 1.01 8.67
C GLU A 81 13.11 0.92 9.50
N ALA A 82 12.08 1.65 9.10
CA ALA A 82 10.79 1.64 9.80
C ALA A 82 9.98 0.37 9.50
N LEU A 83 9.67 -0.44 10.52
CA LEU A 83 8.79 -1.61 10.38
C LEU A 83 7.33 -1.26 10.73
N ILE A 84 6.37 -1.69 9.90
CA ILE A 84 4.96 -1.35 10.06
C ILE A 84 4.37 -1.79 11.40
N GLY A 85 4.80 -2.96 11.92
CA GLY A 85 4.37 -3.48 13.21
C GLY A 85 4.96 -2.74 14.42
N GLN A 86 6.04 -1.96 14.22
CA GLN A 86 6.68 -1.18 15.27
C GLN A 86 6.15 0.26 15.35
N LEU A 87 5.31 0.68 14.41
CA LEU A 87 4.71 2.03 14.40
C LEU A 87 3.64 2.23 15.50
N ASN A 88 3.31 1.18 16.27
CA ASN A 88 2.35 1.23 17.38
C ASN A 88 1.01 1.90 16.98
N LEU A 89 0.49 1.48 15.82
CA LEU A 89 -0.80 1.92 15.29
C LEU A 89 -1.93 1.33 16.11
N ARG A 90 -2.86 2.16 16.58
CA ARG A 90 -4.10 1.66 17.19
C ARG A 90 -4.99 1.05 16.10
N ARG A 91 -5.86 0.14 16.51
CA ARG A 91 -6.88 -0.42 15.61
C ARG A 91 -7.72 0.70 15.00
N LEU A 92 -7.85 0.68 13.67
CA LEU A 92 -8.50 1.68 12.83
C LEU A 92 -7.86 3.08 12.83
N GLU A 93 -6.69 3.24 13.43
CA GLU A 93 -5.91 4.47 13.29
C GLU A 93 -5.54 4.68 11.83
N ARG A 94 -5.75 5.92 11.36
CA ARG A 94 -5.53 6.31 9.98
C ARG A 94 -4.14 6.90 9.83
N PHE A 95 -3.46 6.49 8.78
CA PHE A 95 -2.26 7.12 8.26
C PHE A 95 -2.36 7.21 6.74
N THR A 96 -1.53 8.01 6.11
CA THR A 96 -1.62 8.27 4.67
C THR A 96 -0.41 7.77 3.92
N TYR A 97 -0.64 7.39 2.67
CA TYR A 97 0.39 7.07 1.69
C TYR A 97 0.12 7.91 0.45
N GLU A 98 1.04 8.80 0.12
CA GLU A 98 0.98 9.61 -1.08
C GLU A 98 1.96 9.03 -2.10
N TYR A 99 1.47 8.84 -3.31
CA TYR A 99 2.23 8.41 -4.47
C TYR A 99 2.07 9.44 -5.58
N ASP A 100 3.17 9.74 -6.25
CA ASP A 100 3.23 10.77 -7.30
C ASP A 100 2.85 12.15 -6.76
N PHE A 101 3.86 12.94 -6.37
CA PHE A 101 3.65 14.30 -5.88
C PHE A 101 3.19 15.28 -6.96
N GLY A 102 3.21 14.88 -8.24
CA GLY A 102 2.58 15.61 -9.33
C GLY A 102 1.08 15.36 -9.38
N ASP A 103 0.68 14.09 -9.51
CA ASP A 103 -0.73 13.70 -9.64
C ASP A 103 -1.51 13.65 -8.31
N GLY A 104 -0.79 13.52 -7.19
CA GLY A 104 -1.33 13.58 -5.83
C GLY A 104 -2.17 12.37 -5.41
N TRP A 105 -1.74 11.14 -5.72
CA TRP A 105 -2.49 9.93 -5.36
C TRP A 105 -2.39 9.60 -3.87
N VAL A 106 -3.35 10.08 -3.08
CA VAL A 106 -3.39 9.84 -1.64
C VAL A 106 -4.23 8.63 -1.25
N HIS A 107 -3.66 7.72 -0.46
CA HIS A 107 -4.37 6.61 0.15
C HIS A 107 -4.59 6.84 1.62
N ASP A 108 -5.80 6.53 2.09
CA ASP A 108 -6.07 6.32 3.50
C ASP A 108 -5.82 4.86 3.87
N LEU A 109 -4.85 4.66 4.75
CA LEU A 109 -4.41 3.37 5.26
C LEU A 109 -4.89 3.17 6.70
N ARG A 110 -5.43 1.99 7.02
CA ARG A 110 -5.91 1.63 8.36
C ARG A 110 -5.63 0.18 8.72
N ILE A 111 -5.15 -0.07 9.93
CA ILE A 111 -5.03 -1.43 10.47
C ILE A 111 -6.39 -1.86 11.05
N GLU A 112 -7.08 -2.78 10.38
CA GLU A 112 -8.38 -3.28 10.82
C GLU A 112 -8.25 -4.32 11.93
N ALA A 113 -7.21 -5.17 11.85
CA ALA A 113 -6.95 -6.23 12.81
C ALA A 113 -5.46 -6.61 12.84
N THR A 114 -5.01 -7.13 13.98
CA THR A 114 -3.73 -7.81 14.14
C THR A 114 -4.04 -9.28 14.39
N LEU A 115 -3.47 -10.15 13.56
CA LEU A 115 -3.72 -11.58 13.53
C LEU A 115 -2.43 -12.35 13.86
N PRO A 116 -2.52 -13.57 14.39
CA PRO A 116 -1.34 -14.43 14.51
C PRO A 116 -0.82 -14.80 13.12
N LEU A 117 0.50 -14.93 12.98
CA LEU A 117 1.13 -15.45 11.78
C LEU A 117 0.67 -16.89 11.52
N ASP A 118 0.15 -17.15 10.31
CA ASP A 118 -0.09 -18.51 9.83
C ASP A 118 1.13 -18.99 9.04
N PRO A 119 1.91 -19.96 9.54
CA PRO A 119 3.12 -20.43 8.86
C PRO A 119 2.84 -21.14 7.54
N LYS A 120 1.58 -21.55 7.28
CA LYS A 120 1.18 -22.21 6.02
C LYS A 120 0.83 -21.21 4.93
N ARG A 121 0.74 -19.92 5.24
CA ARG A 121 0.34 -18.87 4.31
C ARG A 121 1.54 -18.04 3.86
N VAL A 122 1.58 -17.73 2.57
CA VAL A 122 2.55 -16.78 2.01
C VAL A 122 1.99 -15.36 2.12
N TYR A 123 2.84 -14.44 2.58
CA TYR A 123 2.54 -13.01 2.71
C TYR A 123 3.50 -12.20 1.84
N PRO A 124 3.09 -11.04 1.33
CA PRO A 124 1.79 -10.39 1.51
C PRO A 124 0.69 -11.02 0.64
N VAL A 125 -0.58 -10.82 1.01
CA VAL A 125 -1.72 -11.29 0.21
C VAL A 125 -2.88 -10.30 0.22
N CYS A 126 -3.47 -10.06 -0.94
CA CYS A 126 -4.71 -9.30 -1.06
C CYS A 126 -5.90 -10.24 -0.88
N ILE A 127 -6.71 -9.99 0.16
CA ILE A 127 -7.85 -10.85 0.54
C ILE A 127 -9.20 -10.27 0.11
N ALA A 128 -9.24 -8.98 -0.24
CA ALA A 128 -10.40 -8.35 -0.86
C ALA A 128 -9.98 -7.09 -1.63
N GLY A 129 -10.73 -6.75 -2.67
CA GLY A 129 -10.54 -5.51 -3.42
C GLY A 129 -11.85 -5.04 -4.03
N ARG A 130 -11.93 -3.75 -4.32
CA ARG A 130 -13.03 -3.15 -5.09
C ARG A 130 -12.45 -2.23 -6.15
N ARG A 131 -12.88 -2.43 -7.40
CA ARG A 131 -12.59 -1.63 -8.59
C ARG A 131 -11.13 -1.61 -9.04
N ALA A 132 -10.93 -1.34 -10.32
CA ALA A 132 -9.61 -1.05 -10.87
C ALA A 132 -9.11 0.30 -10.31
N ALA A 133 -7.80 0.43 -10.13
CA ALA A 133 -7.18 1.72 -9.83
C ALA A 133 -7.04 2.54 -11.13
N PRO A 134 -6.88 3.87 -11.03
CA PRO A 134 -6.46 4.68 -12.16
C PRO A 134 -5.12 4.17 -12.71
N PRO A 135 -4.90 4.20 -14.03
CA PRO A 135 -3.60 3.91 -14.63
C PRO A 135 -2.56 4.92 -14.13
N GLU A 136 -1.29 4.58 -14.32
CA GLU A 136 -0.20 5.52 -14.08
C GLU A 136 -0.21 6.65 -15.11
N ASP A 137 0.31 7.82 -14.71
CA ASP A 137 0.40 9.04 -15.53
C ASP A 137 -0.92 9.49 -16.16
N CYS A 138 -2.04 9.25 -15.47
CA CYS A 138 -3.35 9.67 -15.97
C CYS A 138 -3.70 11.13 -15.65
N GLY A 139 -2.83 11.86 -14.92
CA GLY A 139 -2.94 13.30 -14.70
C GLY A 139 -3.72 13.67 -13.43
N GLY A 140 -3.76 12.78 -12.45
CA GLY A 140 -4.43 13.01 -11.17
C GLY A 140 -5.95 13.06 -11.27
N LEU A 141 -6.60 13.42 -10.15
CA LEU A 141 -8.05 13.51 -10.02
C LEU A 141 -8.70 14.65 -10.82
N GLU A 142 -7.93 15.70 -11.10
CA GLU A 142 -8.39 16.90 -11.80
C GLU A 142 -8.44 16.71 -13.33
N SER A 143 -8.00 15.56 -13.84
CA SER A 143 -8.05 15.26 -15.26
C SER A 143 -9.42 14.67 -15.67
N GLU A 144 -10.05 15.31 -16.65
CA GLU A 144 -11.30 14.86 -17.28
C GLU A 144 -11.32 13.37 -17.70
N PRO A 145 -10.27 12.79 -18.33
CA PRO A 145 -10.30 11.37 -18.72
C PRO A 145 -10.34 10.42 -17.50
N VAL A 146 -9.75 10.80 -16.38
CA VAL A 146 -9.79 10.00 -15.14
C VAL A 146 -11.17 10.05 -14.50
N ALA A 147 -11.78 11.23 -14.44
CA ALA A 147 -13.15 11.38 -13.93
C ALA A 147 -14.14 10.49 -14.69
N ILE A 148 -13.98 10.39 -16.02
CA ILE A 148 -14.77 9.50 -16.88
C ILE A 148 -14.48 8.02 -16.59
N MET A 149 -13.22 7.61 -16.51
CA MET A 149 -12.85 6.21 -16.23
C MET A 149 -13.38 5.74 -14.86
N LEU A 150 -13.39 6.62 -13.86
CA LEU A 150 -13.94 6.35 -12.53
C LEU A 150 -15.47 6.22 -12.52
N SER A 151 -16.15 6.85 -13.48
CA SER A 151 -17.60 6.73 -13.70
C SER A 151 -18.00 5.37 -14.30
N PHE A 152 -17.15 4.77 -15.15
CA PHE A 152 -17.43 3.51 -15.86
C PHE A 152 -16.64 2.34 -15.26
N GLY A 153 -17.10 1.82 -14.12
CA GLY A 153 -16.44 0.71 -13.43
C GLY A 153 -16.57 -0.66 -14.13
N ASP A 154 -15.45 -1.39 -14.13
CA ASP A 154 -15.26 -2.87 -14.12
C ASP A 154 -14.49 -3.46 -15.31
N VAL A 155 -13.24 -3.84 -15.06
CA VAL A 155 -12.67 -5.08 -15.60
C VAL A 155 -11.90 -5.77 -14.48
N SER A 156 -12.62 -6.58 -13.71
CA SER A 156 -12.04 -7.49 -12.73
C SER A 156 -11.09 -8.49 -13.41
N ARG A 157 -9.78 -8.23 -13.42
CA ARG A 157 -8.76 -9.25 -13.74
C ARG A 157 -8.24 -9.89 -12.45
N PRO A 158 -8.33 -11.22 -12.28
CA PRO A 158 -7.71 -11.89 -11.15
C PRO A 158 -6.18 -11.76 -11.25
N LEU A 159 -5.53 -11.45 -10.12
CA LEU A 159 -4.08 -11.58 -9.94
C LEU A 159 -3.71 -13.05 -10.17
N ARG A 160 -3.33 -13.42 -11.41
CA ARG A 160 -2.72 -14.71 -11.67
C ARG A 160 -1.35 -14.74 -10.99
N SER A 161 -1.10 -15.80 -10.25
CA SER A 161 0.22 -16.13 -9.73
C SER A 161 1.23 -16.09 -10.87
N LEU A 162 2.31 -15.34 -10.69
CA LEU A 162 3.52 -15.50 -11.48
C LEU A 162 4.09 -16.88 -11.13
N SER A 163 3.59 -17.90 -11.82
CA SER A 163 4.25 -19.19 -11.90
C SER A 163 5.42 -19.01 -12.85
N ASN A 164 6.61 -19.19 -12.30
CA ASN A 164 7.88 -19.31 -12.97
C ASN A 164 7.80 -20.43 -14.01
N ASP A 165 7.82 -20.10 -15.30
CA ASP A 165 8.20 -21.06 -16.34
C ASP A 165 9.09 -20.37 -17.37
N ARG A 166 10.39 -20.54 -17.10
CA ARG A 166 11.46 -20.45 -18.07
C ARG A 166 11.78 -21.88 -18.49
N VAL A 167 11.29 -22.34 -19.64
CA VAL A 167 11.97 -23.39 -20.42
C VAL A 167 11.82 -23.06 -21.90
N GLN A 168 12.97 -23.07 -22.57
CA GLN A 168 13.23 -22.79 -23.98
C GLN A 168 12.62 -23.88 -24.92
N PRO A 169 12.84 -23.79 -26.24
CA PRO A 169 14.14 -24.17 -26.82
C PRO A 169 14.87 -23.05 -27.57
#